data_AF-A0A1G1WG23-F1
#
_entry.id   AF-A0A1G1WG23-F1
#
_cell.length_a   1.000
_cell.length_b   1.000
_cell.length_c   1.000
_cell.angle_alpha   90.00
_cell.angle_beta   90.00
_cell.angle_gamma   90.00
#
_symmetry.space_group_name_H-M   'P 1'
#
loop_
_entity.id
_entity.type
_entity.pdbx_description
1 polymer ?
#
loop_
_entity_poly.entity_id
_entity_poly.type
_entity_poly.pdbx_seq_one_letter_code
_entity_poly.pdbx_strand_id
1 'polypeptide(L)'
;MKEKLAEQLFVAVFWSPSIGEVGFRGEAAAITAENKVGKFDILPEHTNFISLISNKLTVHKLDKQEINYTFKRGVLEVSENLVRIFLGF
;
A
#
# COMPACT_ATOMS: atom_id res chain seq x y z
N MET A 1 -1.06 29.04 -10.96
CA MET A 1 -1.89 28.44 -9.91
C MET A 1 -1.09 27.26 -9.37
N LYS A 2 -0.60 27.29 -8.12
CA LYS A 2 0.09 26.11 -7.56
C LYS A 2 -0.98 25.07 -7.25
N GLU A 3 -0.91 23.90 -7.89
CA GLU A 3 -1.76 22.77 -7.54
C GLU A 3 -1.46 22.38 -6.08
N LYS A 4 -2.53 22.23 -5.29
CA LYS A 4 -2.42 21.81 -3.89
C LYS A 4 -2.04 20.33 -3.90
N LEU A 5 -0.89 19.96 -3.36
CA LEU A 5 -0.51 18.55 -3.19
C LEU A 5 -1.59 17.81 -2.42
N ALA A 6 -1.92 16.59 -2.87
CA ALA A 6 -2.80 15.71 -2.13
C ALA A 6 -2.16 15.37 -0.76
N GLU A 7 -3.00 15.33 0.28
CA GLU A 7 -2.56 15.05 1.65
C GLU A 7 -2.68 13.54 2.00
N GLN A 8 -3.26 12.75 1.09
CA GLN A 8 -3.58 11.33 1.30
C GLN A 8 -3.59 10.57 -0.03
N LEU A 9 -3.51 9.24 0.05
CA LEU A 9 -3.68 8.31 -1.07
C LEU A 9 -4.81 7.31 -0.78
N PHE A 10 -5.43 6.80 -1.83
CA PHE A 10 -6.39 5.71 -1.72
C PHE A 10 -5.68 4.37 -1.77
N VAL A 11 -6.08 3.44 -0.92
CA VAL A 11 -5.45 2.13 -0.81
C VAL A 11 -6.51 1.05 -0.90
N ALA A 12 -6.23 0.01 -1.70
CA ALA A 12 -7.00 -1.22 -1.76
C ALA A 12 -6.07 -2.41 -1.61
N VAL A 13 -6.15 -3.08 -0.45
CA VAL A 13 -5.47 -4.35 -0.17
C VAL A 13 -6.43 -5.49 -0.45
N PHE A 14 -6.06 -6.33 -1.41
CA PHE A 14 -6.72 -7.57 -1.77
C PHE A 14 -5.93 -8.73 -1.20
N TRP A 15 -6.56 -9.51 -0.33
CA TRP A 15 -5.95 -10.72 0.22
C TRP A 15 -6.95 -11.87 0.15
N SER A 16 -6.46 -13.08 -0.13
CA SER A 16 -7.31 -14.24 -0.39
C SER A 16 -8.20 -14.57 0.82
N PRO A 17 -9.53 -14.69 0.65
CA PRO A 17 -10.46 -14.99 1.74
C PRO A 17 -10.21 -16.34 2.42
N SER A 18 -9.45 -17.24 1.78
CA SER A 18 -9.13 -18.58 2.29
C SER A 18 -8.39 -18.57 3.65
N ILE A 19 -7.84 -17.42 4.06
CA ILE A 19 -7.01 -17.27 5.26
C ILE A 19 -7.78 -16.70 6.46
N GLY A 20 -8.98 -16.16 6.26
CA GLY A 20 -9.71 -15.46 7.33
C GLY A 20 -9.16 -14.07 7.66
N GLU A 21 -8.15 -13.59 6.93
CA GLU A 21 -7.64 -12.22 7.00
C GLU A 21 -8.48 -11.28 6.12
N VAL A 22 -8.73 -10.07 6.61
CA VAL A 22 -9.58 -9.09 5.94
C VAL A 22 -8.71 -8.12 5.14
N GLY A 23 -9.05 -7.89 3.87
CA GLY A 23 -8.45 -6.82 3.08
C GLY A 23 -8.78 -5.43 3.63
N PHE A 24 -8.19 -4.39 3.05
CA PHE A 24 -8.45 -3.01 3.43
C PHE A 24 -8.83 -2.17 2.21
N ARG A 25 -9.77 -1.26 2.39
CA ARG A 25 -10.10 -0.23 1.40
C ARG A 25 -10.34 1.08 2.14
N GLY A 26 -9.61 2.12 1.77
CA GLY A 26 -9.76 3.42 2.40
C GLY A 26 -8.60 4.35 2.10
N GLU A 27 -8.59 5.46 2.82
CA GLU A 27 -7.56 6.49 2.73
C GLU A 27 -6.38 6.16 3.66
N ALA A 28 -5.18 6.50 3.20
CA ALA A 28 -3.95 6.35 3.96
C ALA A 28 -3.06 7.58 3.79
N ALA A 29 -2.28 7.86 4.83
CA ALA A 29 -1.23 8.87 4.79
C ALA A 29 -0.01 8.36 4.01
N ALA A 30 0.30 7.06 4.13
CA ALA A 30 1.42 6.42 3.46
C ALA A 30 1.26 4.89 3.41
N ILE A 31 2.06 4.26 2.55
CA ILE A 31 2.27 2.81 2.53
C ILE A 31 3.76 2.52 2.67
N THR A 32 4.14 1.64 3.60
CA THR A 32 5.49 1.07 3.64
C THR A 32 5.45 -0.37 3.13
N ALA A 33 6.34 -0.70 2.20
CA ALA A 33 6.47 -2.04 1.66
C ALA A 33 7.96 -2.40 1.45
N GLU A 34 8.21 -3.66 1.14
CA GLU A 34 9.56 -4.18 0.89
C GLU A 34 9.60 -4.94 -0.43
N ASN A 35 10.60 -4.65 -1.27
CA ASN A 35 10.90 -5.38 -2.49
C ASN A 35 12.34 -5.93 -2.46
N LYS A 36 12.83 -6.47 -3.58
CA LYS A 36 14.19 -7.04 -3.68
C LYS A 36 15.33 -6.06 -3.38
N VAL A 37 15.10 -4.76 -3.51
CA VAL A 37 16.11 -3.71 -3.27
C VAL A 37 16.11 -3.32 -1.81
N GLY A 38 14.93 -3.27 -1.19
CA GLY A 38 14.76 -2.98 0.22
C GLY A 38 13.40 -2.39 0.54
N LYS A 39 13.31 -1.73 1.69
CA LYS A 39 12.11 -1.05 2.16
C LYS A 39 11.94 0.28 1.44
N PHE A 40 10.69 0.62 1.16
CA PHE A 40 10.32 1.86 0.51
C PHE A 40 8.94 2.32 0.97
N ASP A 41 8.70 3.62 0.85
CA ASP A 41 7.44 4.26 1.18
C ASP A 41 6.77 4.84 -0.07
N ILE A 42 5.44 4.80 -0.10
CA ILE A 42 4.61 5.50 -1.07
C ILE A 42 3.83 6.57 -0.33
N LEU A 43 4.09 7.80 -0.73
CA LEU A 43 3.43 9.01 -0.25
C LEU A 43 2.40 9.48 -1.29
N PRO A 44 1.50 10.42 -0.95
CA PRO A 44 0.60 11.04 -1.91
C PRO A 44 1.37 11.61 -3.11
N GLU A 45 0.77 11.55 -4.29
CA GLU A 45 1.38 12.03 -5.56
C GLU A 45 2.68 11.30 -5.98
N HIS A 46 2.98 10.13 -5.40
CA HIS A 46 4.07 9.30 -5.89
C HIS A 46 3.84 8.91 -7.35
N THR A 47 4.90 8.92 -8.15
CA THR A 47 4.85 8.53 -9.56
C THR A 47 4.31 7.09 -9.74
N ASN A 48 3.76 6.81 -10.92
CA ASN A 48 3.25 5.48 -11.25
C ASN A 48 4.35 4.42 -11.08
N PHE A 49 4.03 3.36 -10.36
CA PHE A 49 5.02 2.40 -9.89
C PHE A 49 4.41 1.01 -9.74
N ILE A 50 5.12 -0.02 -10.18
CA ILE A 50 4.72 -1.42 -9.98
C ILE A 50 5.91 -2.18 -9.40
N SER A 51 5.66 -2.99 -8.36
CA SER A 51 6.70 -3.80 -7.73
C SER A 51 6.19 -5.14 -7.22
N LEU A 52 7.06 -6.14 -7.29
CA LEU A 52 6.91 -7.35 -6.48
C LEU A 52 7.35 -7.01 -5.05
N ILE A 53 6.46 -7.26 -4.10
CA ILE A 53 6.70 -7.03 -2.67
C ILE A 53 6.70 -8.34 -1.89
N SER A 54 7.33 -8.34 -0.72
CA SER A 54 7.42 -9.50 0.16
C SER A 54 7.49 -9.10 1.63
N ASN A 55 7.37 -10.09 2.52
CA ASN A 55 7.56 -9.99 3.97
C ASN A 55 6.46 -9.21 4.70
N LYS A 56 6.46 -7.87 4.58
CA LYS A 56 5.60 -7.00 5.37
C LYS A 56 5.08 -5.83 4.55
N LEU A 57 3.83 -5.46 4.82
CA LEU A 57 3.17 -4.26 4.31
C LEU A 57 2.56 -3.53 5.51
N THR A 58 2.80 -2.22 5.59
CA THR A 58 2.19 -1.35 6.60
C THR A 58 1.38 -0.26 5.92
N VAL A 59 0.09 -0.18 6.27
CA VAL A 59 -0.80 0.92 5.88
C VAL A 59 -0.82 1.92 7.02
N HIS A 60 -0.34 3.14 6.77
CA HIS A 60 -0.36 4.24 7.73
C HIS A 60 -1.67 5.02 7.54
N LYS A 61 -2.64 4.84 8.45
CA LYS A 61 -3.92 5.55 8.37
C LYS A 61 -3.75 7.03 8.75
N LEU A 62 -4.73 7.84 8.35
CA LEU A 62 -4.76 9.28 8.66
C LEU A 62 -4.82 9.58 10.16
N ASP A 63 -5.39 8.66 10.95
CA ASP A 63 -5.49 8.74 12.41
C ASP A 63 -4.20 8.29 13.14
N LYS A 64 -3.09 8.10 12.41
CA LYS A 64 -1.79 7.60 12.90
C LYS A 64 -1.81 6.15 13.40
N GLN A 65 -2.91 5.41 13.21
CA GLN A 65 -2.91 3.97 13.46
C GLN A 65 -2.35 3.22 12.25
N GLU A 66 -1.79 2.04 12.48
CA GLU A 66 -1.23 1.20 11.44
C GLU A 66 -2.05 -0.08 11.24
N ILE A 67 -2.14 -0.51 9.98
CA ILE A 67 -2.56 -1.88 9.64
C ILE A 67 -1.34 -2.61 9.10
N ASN A 68 -1.00 -3.75 9.70
CA ASN A 68 0.20 -4.51 9.36
C ASN A 68 -0.21 -5.87 8.76
N TYR A 69 0.33 -6.18 7.59
CA TYR A 69 0.13 -7.46 6.90
C TYR A 69 1.45 -8.21 6.83
N THR A 70 1.42 -9.51 7.15
CA THR A 70 2.56 -10.42 6.97
C THR A 70 2.22 -11.44 5.89
N PHE A 71 3.04 -11.52 4.85
CA PHE A 71 2.76 -12.31 3.65
C PHE A 71 4.09 -12.72 2.98
N LYS A 72 4.09 -13.70 2.08
CA LYS A 72 5.35 -14.10 1.42
C LYS A 72 5.61 -13.32 0.13
N ARG A 73 4.59 -13.14 -0.71
CA ARG A 73 4.73 -12.48 -2.01
C ARG A 73 3.48 -11.67 -2.33
N GLY A 74 3.66 -10.56 -3.01
CA GLY A 74 2.55 -9.74 -3.48
C GLY A 74 2.95 -8.85 -4.64
N VAL A 75 1.96 -8.20 -5.22
CA VAL A 75 2.14 -7.16 -6.23
C VAL A 75 1.58 -5.87 -5.68
N LEU A 76 2.35 -4.81 -5.81
CA LEU A 76 1.93 -3.45 -5.52
C LEU A 76 1.90 -2.65 -6.82
N GLU A 77 0.82 -1.93 -7.05
CA GLU A 77 0.63 -0.97 -8.15
C GLU A 77 0.26 0.39 -7.55
N VAL A 78 0.91 1.45 -8.03
CA VAL A 78 0.57 2.86 -7.79
C VAL A 78 0.19 3.46 -9.14
N SER A 79 -1.02 4.01 -9.22
CA SER A 79 -1.49 4.75 -10.38
C SER A 79 -2.46 5.83 -9.93
N GLU A 80 -2.24 7.08 -10.36
CA GLU A 80 -3.18 8.20 -10.11
C GLU A 80 -3.59 8.32 -8.63
N ASN A 81 -2.60 8.31 -7.72
CA ASN A 81 -2.79 8.40 -6.26
C ASN A 81 -3.63 7.27 -5.63
N LEU A 82 -3.81 6.16 -6.37
CA LEU A 82 -4.41 4.92 -5.91
C LEU A 82 -3.36 3.81 -5.86
N VAL A 83 -3.25 3.16 -4.70
CA VAL A 83 -2.38 2.02 -4.47
C VAL A 83 -3.21 0.75 -4.36
N ARG A 84 -3.01 -0.17 -5.30
CA ARG A 84 -3.59 -1.51 -5.27
C ARG A 84 -2.54 -2.52 -4.85
N ILE A 85 -2.85 -3.31 -3.83
CA ILE A 85 -1.94 -4.33 -3.31
C ILE A 85 -2.63 -5.69 -3.35
N PHE A 86 -2.00 -6.65 -4.01
CA PHE A 86 -2.47 -8.03 -4.12
C PHE A 86 -1.53 -8.92 -3.33
N LEU A 87 -1.98 -9.42 -2.18
CA LEU A 87 -1.19 -10.27 -1.29
C LEU A 87 -1.44 -11.75 -1.59
N GLY A 88 -0.35 -12.51 -1.69
CA GLY A 88 -0.32 -13.95 -1.93
C GLY A 88 0.57 -14.70 -0.93
N PHE A 89 0.50 -16.03 -1.02
CA PHE A 89 1.21 -16.97 -0.16
C PHE A 89 2.65 -17.28 -0.59
#